data_AF-R5EL03-F1
#
_entry.id   AF-R5EL03-F1
#
_cell.length_a   1.000
_cell.length_b   1.000
_cell.length_c   1.000
_cell.angle_alpha   90.00
_cell.angle_beta   90.00
_cell.angle_gamma   90.00
#
_symmetry.space_group_name_H-M   'P 1'
#
loop_
_entity.id
_entity.type
_entity.pdbx_description
1 polymer ?
#
loop_
_entity_poly.entity_id
_entity_poly.type
_entity_poly.pdbx_seq_one_letter_code
_entity_poly.pdbx_strand_id
1 'polypeptide(L)'
;MLTAGFPAAHALRTLNSILALRGSAGAVTVDLAELYLDTGHATLYKWGAAPSWLLRRGSAEKIGTATPPPGISVTESRETVEKLSLRRGEALVLLSDGVDGEGISRRSDLTPDMPPGELAAKILEYGRGKQMDDATAAVIRLRPTSLQS
;
A
#
# COMPACT_ATOMS: atom_id res chain seq x y z
N MET A 1 -13.32 7.41 -11.55
CA MET A 1 -12.13 7.59 -12.41
C MET A 1 -11.41 6.27 -12.63
N LEU A 2 -10.88 5.62 -11.60
CA LEU A 2 -10.26 4.29 -11.74
C LEU A 2 -11.24 3.26 -12.34
N THR A 3 -12.47 3.20 -11.83
CA THR A 3 -13.55 2.36 -12.37
C THR A 3 -13.96 2.70 -13.81
N ALA A 4 -13.65 3.92 -14.27
CA ALA A 4 -13.90 4.36 -15.64
C ALA A 4 -12.69 4.10 -16.57
N GLY A 5 -11.66 3.39 -16.08
CA GLY A 5 -10.47 3.02 -16.87
C GLY A 5 -9.41 4.11 -17.01
N PHE A 6 -9.50 5.22 -16.26
CA PHE A 6 -8.45 6.22 -16.30
C PHE A 6 -7.18 5.71 -15.60
N PRO A 7 -5.99 6.00 -16.14
CA PRO A 7 -4.73 5.70 -15.47
C PRO A 7 -4.68 6.28 -14.06
N ALA A 8 -4.07 5.56 -13.12
CA ALA A 8 -3.97 5.97 -11.72
C ALA A 8 -3.40 7.40 -11.57
N ALA A 9 -2.32 7.72 -12.27
CA ALA A 9 -1.70 9.05 -12.25
C ALA A 9 -2.69 10.18 -12.62
N HIS A 10 -3.62 9.95 -13.56
CA HIS A 10 -4.65 10.94 -13.91
C HIS A 10 -5.68 11.09 -12.79
N ALA A 11 -6.12 9.99 -12.20
CA ALA A 11 -7.04 10.02 -11.07
C ALA A 11 -6.45 10.76 -9.87
N LEU A 12 -5.18 10.52 -9.54
CA LEU A 12 -4.48 11.17 -8.43
C LEU A 12 -4.28 12.68 -8.67
N ARG A 13 -3.91 13.08 -9.90
CA ARG A 13 -3.82 14.51 -10.26
C ARG A 13 -5.16 15.22 -10.14
N THR A 14 -6.25 14.59 -10.57
CA THR A 14 -7.60 15.16 -10.42
C THR A 14 -7.99 15.26 -8.96
N LEU A 15 -7.73 14.23 -8.14
CA LEU A 15 -7.95 14.26 -6.70
C LEU A 15 -7.20 15.45 -6.04
N ASN A 16 -5.91 15.60 -6.33
CA ASN A 16 -5.10 16.69 -5.81
C ASN A 16 -5.65 18.07 -6.19
N SER A 17 -6.05 18.23 -7.46
CA SER A 17 -6.63 19.48 -7.96
C SER A 17 -7.93 19.83 -7.22
N ILE A 18 -8.80 18.85 -7.00
CA ILE A 18 -10.05 19.05 -6.24
C ILE A 18 -9.76 19.46 -4.80
N LEU A 19 -8.81 18.78 -4.13
CA LEU A 19 -8.47 19.07 -2.74
C LEU A 19 -7.83 20.46 -2.58
N ALA A 20 -6.93 20.84 -3.49
CA ALA A 20 -6.31 22.15 -3.49
C ALA A 20 -7.33 23.27 -3.72
N LEU A 21 -8.23 23.11 -4.71
CA LEU A 21 -9.28 24.09 -5.00
C LEU A 21 -10.30 24.23 -3.87
N ARG A 22 -10.53 23.17 -3.10
CA ARG A 22 -11.40 23.19 -1.91
C ARG A 22 -10.69 23.65 -0.64
N GLY A 23 -9.38 23.93 -0.68
CA GLY A 23 -8.60 24.26 0.51
C GLY A 23 -8.58 23.13 1.55
N SER A 24 -8.72 21.88 1.12
CA SER A 24 -8.81 20.68 1.97
C SER A 24 -7.51 19.87 1.97
N ALA A 25 -6.37 20.56 1.92
CA ALA A 25 -5.06 19.91 1.95
C ALA A 25 -4.91 19.06 3.22
N GLY A 26 -4.41 17.83 3.07
CA GLY A 26 -4.22 16.93 4.22
C GLY A 26 -5.49 16.27 4.75
N ALA A 27 -6.66 16.52 4.16
CA ALA A 27 -7.90 15.88 4.58
C ALA A 27 -7.94 14.37 4.27
N VAL A 28 -7.11 13.91 3.33
CA VAL A 28 -7.02 12.50 2.93
C VAL A 28 -5.57 12.13 2.66
N THR A 29 -5.27 10.85 2.81
CA THR A 29 -4.05 10.21 2.32
C THR A 29 -4.40 9.25 1.19
N VAL A 30 -3.43 8.90 0.35
CA VAL A 30 -3.61 7.92 -0.71
C VAL A 30 -2.63 6.77 -0.51
N ASP A 31 -3.18 5.57 -0.41
CA ASP A 31 -2.46 4.31 -0.54
C ASP A 31 -3.14 3.45 -1.61
N LEU A 32 -2.54 3.34 -2.79
CA LEU A 32 -3.14 2.68 -3.95
C LEU A 32 -2.18 1.65 -4.55
N ALA A 33 -2.59 0.40 -4.62
CA ALA A 33 -1.89 -0.66 -5.33
C ALA A 33 -2.66 -1.06 -6.61
N GLU A 34 -2.03 -0.88 -7.77
CA GLU A 34 -2.53 -1.36 -9.06
C GLU A 34 -1.85 -2.69 -9.40
N LEU A 35 -2.64 -3.74 -9.62
CA LEU A 35 -2.14 -5.11 -9.84
C LEU A 35 -2.32 -5.51 -11.31
N TYR A 36 -1.25 -5.98 -11.94
CA TYR A 36 -1.22 -6.46 -13.31
C TYR A 36 -1.20 -7.99 -13.28
N LEU A 37 -2.38 -8.62 -13.41
CA LEU A 37 -2.55 -10.06 -13.21
C LEU A 37 -1.93 -10.92 -14.33
N ASP A 38 -1.79 -10.36 -15.52
CA ASP A 38 -1.13 -10.97 -16.68
C ASP A 38 0.39 -11.12 -16.48
N THR A 39 1.01 -10.15 -15.80
CA THR A 39 2.46 -10.10 -15.58
C THR A 39 2.86 -10.42 -14.14
N GLY A 40 1.94 -10.43 -13.18
CA GLY A 40 2.26 -10.55 -11.75
C GLY A 40 3.04 -9.36 -11.18
N HIS A 41 3.00 -8.20 -11.85
CA HIS A 41 3.57 -6.96 -11.36
C HIS A 41 2.54 -6.10 -10.64
N ALA A 42 3.02 -5.16 -9.82
CA ALA A 42 2.18 -4.15 -9.20
C ALA A 42 2.85 -2.78 -9.29
N THR A 43 2.03 -1.73 -9.32
CA THR A 43 2.50 -0.36 -9.11
C THR A 43 1.84 0.18 -7.84
N LEU A 44 2.66 0.63 -6.90
CA LEU A 44 2.22 1.22 -5.65
C LEU A 44 2.34 2.74 -5.74
N TYR A 45 1.25 3.44 -5.45
CA TYR A 45 1.16 4.89 -5.39
C TYR A 45 0.92 5.30 -3.94
N LYS A 46 1.82 6.10 -3.36
CA LYS A 46 1.65 6.62 -2.00
C LYS A 46 1.69 8.14 -1.95
N TRP A 47 0.75 8.71 -1.19
CA TRP A 47 0.67 10.15 -1.00
C TRP A 47 0.18 10.50 0.40
N GLY A 48 1.09 10.93 1.29
CA GLY A 48 0.75 11.19 2.69
C GLY A 48 0.40 9.94 3.51
N ALA A 49 0.50 8.74 2.93
CA ALA A 49 0.13 7.49 3.58
C ALA A 49 1.31 6.85 4.34
N ALA A 50 0.97 5.96 5.28
CA ALA A 50 1.96 5.16 5.98
C ALA A 50 2.77 4.26 5.01
N PRO A 51 4.01 3.90 5.38
CA PRO A 51 4.82 2.97 4.60
C PRO A 51 4.15 1.60 4.42
N SER A 52 4.46 0.96 3.31
CA SER A 52 4.07 -0.41 3.02
C SER A 52 5.23 -1.37 3.21
N TRP A 53 4.94 -2.66 3.17
CA TRP A 53 5.95 -3.71 3.28
C TRP A 53 5.81 -4.74 2.18
N LEU A 54 6.93 -5.14 1.60
CA LEU A 54 7.04 -6.26 0.69
C LEU A 54 7.71 -7.42 1.41
N LEU A 55 6.93 -8.44 1.75
CA LEU A 55 7.41 -9.64 2.43
C LEU A 55 7.86 -10.67 1.41
N ARG A 56 9.07 -11.17 1.62
CA ARG A 56 9.71 -12.26 0.89
C ARG A 56 10.08 -13.35 1.90
N ARG A 57 10.43 -14.55 1.41
CA ARG A 57 10.91 -15.60 2.30
C ARG A 57 12.21 -15.14 2.97
N GLY A 58 12.15 -14.94 4.28
CA GLY A 58 13.29 -14.53 5.11
C GLY A 58 13.63 -13.04 5.10
N SER A 59 12.85 -12.19 4.42
CA SER A 59 13.07 -10.74 4.47
C SER A 59 11.78 -9.94 4.32
N ALA A 60 11.76 -8.74 4.90
CA ALA A 60 10.71 -7.75 4.69
C ALA A 60 11.35 -6.43 4.29
N GLU A 61 10.90 -5.87 3.19
CA GLU A 61 11.38 -4.61 2.63
C GLU A 61 10.33 -3.52 2.88
N LYS A 62 10.75 -2.41 3.48
CA LYS A 62 9.89 -1.24 3.65
C LYS A 62 9.87 -0.44 2.35
N ILE A 63 8.68 -0.14 1.86
CA ILE A 63 8.45 0.56 0.60
C ILE A 63 7.51 1.76 0.82
N GLY A 64 7.64 2.79 0.00
CA GLY A 64 6.94 4.05 0.12
C GLY A 64 7.70 5.04 0.99
N THR A 65 8.09 6.16 0.37
CA THR A 65 8.66 7.30 1.09
C THR A 65 7.55 8.21 1.59
N ALA A 66 7.70 8.73 2.81
CA ALA A 66 6.78 9.72 3.35
C ALA A 66 6.77 10.97 2.45
N THR A 67 5.60 11.35 1.96
CA THR A 67 5.37 12.58 1.21
C THR A 67 4.31 13.41 1.91
N PRO A 68 4.32 14.75 1.75
CA PRO A 68 3.21 15.57 2.20
C PRO A 68 1.90 15.13 1.54
N PRO A 69 0.74 15.13 2.23
CA PRO A 69 -0.53 14.68 1.67
C PRO A 69 -1.01 15.55 0.49
N PRO A 70 -1.96 15.05 -0.31
CA PRO A 70 -2.49 15.80 -1.45
C PRO A 70 -3.23 17.07 -1.01
N GLY A 71 -3.33 18.01 -1.96
CA GLY A 71 -4.06 19.27 -1.85
C GLY A 71 -3.21 20.48 -1.44
N ILE A 72 -1.93 20.29 -1.08
CA ILE A 72 -1.04 21.41 -0.69
C ILE A 72 -0.72 22.34 -1.86
N SER A 73 -0.46 21.76 -3.03
CA SER A 73 -0.16 22.49 -4.26
C SER A 73 -0.63 21.67 -5.46
N VAL A 74 -1.12 22.36 -6.49
CA VAL A 74 -1.57 21.72 -7.74
C VAL A 74 -0.39 21.16 -8.54
N THR A 75 0.80 21.74 -8.39
CA THR A 75 1.97 21.48 -9.26
C THR A 75 3.17 20.87 -8.56
N GLU A 76 3.33 21.07 -7.26
CA GLU A 76 4.60 20.79 -6.55
C GLU A 76 4.59 19.54 -5.68
N SER A 77 3.42 19.05 -5.29
CA SER A 77 3.28 17.81 -4.51
C SER A 77 2.89 16.66 -5.42
N ARG A 78 3.57 15.52 -5.29
CA ARG A 78 3.28 14.30 -6.05
C ARG A 78 3.38 13.08 -5.17
N GLU A 79 2.61 12.09 -5.55
CA GLU A 79 2.72 10.74 -5.06
C GLU A 79 4.10 10.13 -5.34
N THR A 80 4.55 9.25 -4.46
CA THR A 80 5.63 8.30 -4.79
C THR A 80 5.04 7.15 -5.59
N VAL A 81 5.82 6.65 -6.56
CA VAL A 81 5.43 5.54 -7.43
C VAL A 81 6.51 4.48 -7.40
N GLU A 82 6.15 3.28 -6.95
CA GLU A 82 7.06 2.15 -6.87
C GLU A 82 6.54 0.96 -7.68
N LYS A 83 7.43 0.34 -8.47
CA LYS A 83 7.10 -0.85 -9.26
C LYS A 83 7.58 -2.10 -8.53
N LEU A 84 6.68 -3.04 -8.33
CA LEU A 84 6.91 -4.25 -7.54
C LEU A 84 6.72 -5.51 -8.39
N SER A 85 7.45 -6.56 -8.06
CA SER A 85 7.23 -7.92 -8.59
C SER A 85 6.62 -8.79 -7.50
N LEU A 86 5.45 -9.37 -7.78
CA LEU A 86 4.73 -10.31 -6.92
C LEU A 86 4.69 -11.73 -7.52
N ARG A 87 5.61 -12.02 -8.45
CA ARG A 87 5.64 -13.24 -9.26
C ARG A 87 6.06 -14.50 -8.50
N ARG A 88 6.79 -14.35 -7.39
CA ARG A 88 7.47 -15.46 -6.69
C ARG A 88 6.86 -15.70 -5.31
N GLY A 89 5.60 -15.32 -5.12
CA GLY A 89 4.87 -15.50 -3.87
C GLY A 89 5.16 -14.43 -2.84
N GLU A 90 5.72 -13.28 -3.24
CA GLU A 90 5.81 -12.11 -2.37
C GLU A 90 4.42 -11.67 -1.87
N ALA A 91 4.37 -11.16 -0.64
CA ALA A 91 3.17 -10.56 -0.08
C ALA A 91 3.38 -9.04 0.06
N LEU A 92 2.53 -8.27 -0.61
CA LEU A 92 2.42 -6.82 -0.42
C LEU A 92 1.51 -6.54 0.77
N VAL A 93 1.99 -5.72 1.70
CA VAL A 93 1.27 -5.29 2.89
C VAL A 93 1.06 -3.78 2.84
N LEU A 94 -0.19 -3.37 2.90
CA LEU A 94 -0.63 -1.98 3.05
C LEU A 94 -1.10 -1.77 4.48
N LEU A 95 -0.75 -0.64 5.08
CA LEU A 95 -1.05 -0.31 6.47
C LEU A 95 -1.64 1.11 6.55
N SER A 96 -2.61 1.32 7.42
CA SER A 96 -2.93 2.67 7.90
C SER A 96 -1.92 3.11 8.96
N ASP A 97 -1.91 4.41 9.25
CA ASP A 97 -1.14 5.04 10.33
C ASP A 97 -1.49 4.53 11.74
N GLY A 98 -2.69 3.99 11.93
CA GLY A 98 -3.07 3.27 13.16
C GLY A 98 -2.31 1.95 13.41
N VAL A 99 -1.44 1.50 12.49
CA VAL A 99 -0.62 0.29 12.63
C VAL A 99 0.87 0.62 12.58
N ASP A 100 1.59 0.32 13.66
CA ASP A 100 3.06 0.36 13.69
C ASP A 100 3.66 -0.80 12.89
N GLY A 101 4.13 -0.49 11.69
CA GLY A 101 4.76 -1.45 10.79
C GLY A 101 6.25 -1.72 11.06
N GLU A 102 6.95 -0.94 11.88
CA GLU A 102 8.41 -1.05 12.04
C GLU A 102 8.86 -2.42 12.57
N GLY A 103 7.99 -3.08 13.35
CA GLY A 103 8.21 -4.41 13.89
C GLY A 103 8.22 -5.53 12.85
N ILE A 104 7.67 -5.33 11.64
CA ILE A 104 7.50 -6.38 10.62
C ILE A 104 8.85 -6.98 10.22
N SER A 105 9.87 -6.16 10.01
CA SER A 105 11.22 -6.61 9.62
C SER A 105 11.93 -7.48 10.67
N ARG A 106 11.52 -7.39 11.94
CA ARG A 106 12.18 -8.08 13.07
C ARG A 106 11.51 -9.41 13.42
N ARG A 107 10.41 -9.76 12.75
CA ARG A 107 9.57 -10.90 13.09
C ARG A 107 9.73 -12.01 12.05
N SER A 108 10.46 -13.05 12.44
CA SER A 108 10.68 -14.24 11.60
C SER A 108 9.43 -15.12 11.43
N ASP A 109 8.42 -14.96 12.30
CA ASP A 109 7.15 -15.69 12.22
C ASP A 109 6.15 -15.08 11.23
N LEU A 110 6.40 -13.85 10.75
CA LEU A 110 5.62 -13.24 9.67
C LEU A 110 6.23 -13.68 8.34
N THR A 111 5.55 -14.58 7.64
CA THR A 111 6.03 -15.12 6.37
C THR A 111 5.02 -14.88 5.25
N PRO A 112 5.47 -14.63 4.02
CA PRO A 112 4.55 -14.45 2.90
C PRO A 112 3.81 -15.74 2.52
N ASP A 113 4.22 -16.91 3.06
CA ASP A 113 3.57 -18.20 2.80
C ASP A 113 2.28 -18.39 3.62
N MET A 114 2.09 -17.63 4.71
CA MET A 114 0.86 -17.63 5.50
C MET A 114 -0.40 -17.32 4.66
N PRO A 115 -1.59 -17.80 5.06
CA PRO A 115 -2.85 -17.28 4.52
C PRO A 115 -2.92 -15.75 4.68
N PRO A 116 -3.31 -14.97 3.66
CA PRO A 116 -3.22 -13.50 3.72
C PRO A 116 -4.03 -12.90 4.86
N GLY A 117 -5.20 -13.48 5.17
CA GLY A 117 -6.03 -13.05 6.30
C GLY A 117 -5.36 -13.29 7.66
N GLU A 118 -4.70 -14.43 7.85
CA GLU A 118 -3.95 -14.71 9.08
C GLU A 118 -2.73 -13.80 9.23
N LEU A 119 -2.01 -13.55 8.13
CA LEU A 119 -0.90 -12.60 8.12
C LEU A 119 -1.37 -11.18 8.47
N ALA A 120 -2.49 -10.72 7.90
CA ALA A 120 -3.08 -9.43 8.22
C ALA A 120 -3.48 -9.33 9.70
N ALA A 121 -4.14 -10.36 10.24
CA ALA A 121 -4.56 -10.42 11.63
C ALA A 121 -3.37 -10.35 12.59
N LYS A 122 -2.29 -11.10 12.31
CA LYS A 122 -1.05 -11.02 13.09
C LYS A 122 -0.41 -9.64 13.04
N ILE A 123 -0.33 -9.03 11.86
CA ILE A 123 0.23 -7.68 11.72
C ILE A 123 -0.57 -6.67 12.55
N LEU A 124 -1.90 -6.77 12.54
CA LEU A 124 -2.76 -5.95 13.39
C LEU A 124 -2.54 -6.23 14.88
N GLU A 125 -2.45 -7.49 15.29
CA GLU A 125 -2.26 -7.86 16.70
C GLU A 125 -0.99 -7.23 17.30
N TYR A 126 0.12 -7.24 16.57
CA TYR A 126 1.40 -6.72 17.07
C TYR A 126 1.59 -5.23 16.80
N GLY A 127 1.07 -4.73 15.67
CA GLY A 127 1.26 -3.36 15.23
C GLY A 127 0.25 -2.37 15.83
N ARG A 128 -0.81 -2.84 16.49
CA ARG A 128 -1.78 -1.92 17.10
C ARG A 128 -1.13 -1.13 18.23
N GLY A 129 -0.97 0.18 18.00
CA GLY A 129 -0.39 1.09 18.97
C GLY A 129 -1.25 1.22 20.24
N LYS A 130 -0.68 1.83 21.29
CA LYS A 130 -1.41 2.15 22.53
C LYS A 130 -2.48 3.24 22.32
N GLN A 131 -2.38 4.01 21.24
CA GLN A 131 -3.35 5.02 20.86
C GLN A 131 -4.57 4.38 20.19
N MET A 132 -5.77 4.84 20.55
CA MET A 132 -7.03 4.42 19.93
C MET A 132 -7.22 5.11 18.58
N ASP A 133 -6.44 4.71 17.58
CA ASP A 133 -6.67 5.09 16.20
C ASP A 133 -7.20 3.90 15.38
N ASP A 134 -7.78 4.18 14.22
CA ASP A 134 -8.30 3.17 13.32
C ASP A 134 -7.16 2.39 12.65
N ALA A 135 -7.07 1.11 13.00
CA ALA A 135 -6.01 0.21 12.54
C ALA A 135 -6.51 -0.66 11.37
N THR A 136 -5.91 -0.50 10.19
CA THR A 136 -6.21 -1.27 8.99
C THR A 136 -4.95 -1.88 8.41
N ALA A 137 -5.02 -3.16 8.03
CA ALA A 137 -3.98 -3.86 7.30
C ALA A 137 -4.60 -4.64 6.14
N ALA A 138 -4.01 -4.50 4.95
CA ALA A 138 -4.37 -5.28 3.77
C ALA A 138 -3.15 -6.07 3.29
N VAL A 139 -3.33 -7.37 3.04
CA VAL A 139 -2.29 -8.27 2.57
C VAL A 139 -2.68 -8.84 1.22
N ILE A 140 -1.84 -8.63 0.22
CA ILE A 140 -2.06 -9.03 -1.17
C ILE A 140 -0.95 -9.98 -1.57
N ARG A 141 -1.32 -11.16 -2.08
CA ARG A 141 -0.37 -12.13 -2.66
C ARG A 141 -0.95 -12.67 -3.95
N LEU A 142 -0.17 -12.57 -5.03
CA LEU A 142 -0.54 -13.16 -6.31
C LEU A 142 -0.09 -14.62 -6.35
N ARG A 143 -0.94 -15.48 -6.91
CA ARG A 143 -0.61 -16.87 -7.20
C ARG A 143 -0.96 -17.14 -8.66
N PRO A 144 -0.07 -17.78 -9.44
CA PRO A 144 -0.43 -18.25 -10.76
C PRO A 144 -1.65 -19.14 -10.66
N THR A 145 -2.67 -18.88 -11.48
CA THR A 145 -3.74 -19.84 -11.68
C THR A 145 -3.11 -21.02 -12.41
N SER A 146 -3.09 -22.20 -11.81
CA SER A 146 -2.79 -23.41 -12.57
C SER A 146 -3.86 -23.50 -13.66
N LEU A 147 -3.46 -23.41 -14.93
CA LEU A 147 -4.33 -23.87 -16.01
C LEU A 147 -4.60 -25.34 -15.70
N GLN A 148 -5.85 -25.67 -15.36
CA GLN A 148 -6.28 -27.05 -15.35
C GLN A 148 -6.14 -27.54 -16.80
N SER A 149 -5.07 -28.28 -17.06
CA SER A 149 -4.87 -29.06 -18.28
C SER A 149 -5.70 -30.34 -18.21
#